data_AF-A0A419DIP6-F1
#
_entry.id   AF-A0A419DIP6-F1
#
_cell.length_a   1.000
_cell.length_b   1.000
_cell.length_c   1.000
_cell.angle_alpha   90.00
_cell.angle_beta   90.00
_cell.angle_gamma   90.00
#
_symmetry.space_group_name_H-M   'P 1'
#
loop_
_entity.id
_entity.type
_entity.pdbx_description
1 polymer ?
#
loop_
_entity_poly.entity_id
_entity_poly.type
_entity_poly.pdbx_seq_one_letter_code
_entity_poly.pdbx_strand_id
1 'polypeptide(L)' 'MGKQCRHLSIDEREQIAQLRNEGTALREIARQLGRDKGTISRELKTEIDGTN' A
#
# COMPACT_ATOMS: atom_id res chain seq x y z
N MET A 1 19.71 6.86 -2.23
CA MET A 1 19.19 6.10 -3.40
C MET A 1 17.72 6.47 -3.57
N GLY A 2 17.40 7.21 -4.63
CA GLY A 2 16.10 7.83 -4.83
C GLY A 2 15.00 6.78 -4.90
N LYS A 3 14.03 6.85 -3.97
CA LYS A 3 12.81 6.04 -4.03
C LYS A 3 12.04 6.49 -5.26
N GLN A 4 12.19 5.76 -6.37
CA GLN A 4 11.27 5.88 -7.49
C GLN A 4 9.90 5.42 -6.98
N CYS A 5 9.08 6.38 -6.56
CA CYS A 5 7.69 6.16 -6.20
C CYS A 5 6.92 5.98 -7.51
N ARG A 6 7.14 4.86 -8.19
CA ARG A 6 6.23 4.39 -9.24
C ARG A 6 4.95 4.01 -8.50
N HIS A 7 3.88 4.73 -8.79
CA HIS A 7 2.55 4.53 -8.21
C HIS A 7 2.21 3.03 -8.09
N LEU A 8 1.49 2.66 -7.02
CA LEU A 8 1.00 1.30 -6.88
C LEU A 8 0.07 0.98 -8.06
N SER A 9 0.34 -0.14 -8.74
CA SER A 9 -0.58 -0.68 -9.74
C SER A 9 -1.91 -1.04 -9.09
N ILE A 10 -2.97 -1.13 -9.90
CA ILE A 10 -4.30 -1.52 -9.42
C ILE A 10 -4.25 -2.87 -8.69
N ASP A 11 -3.54 -3.87 -9.25
CA ASP A 11 -3.36 -5.18 -8.61
C ASP A 11 -2.71 -5.07 -7.22
N GLU A 12 -1.71 -4.19 -7.08
CA GLU A 12 -1.03 -3.98 -5.79
C GLU A 12 -1.97 -3.31 -4.79
N ARG A 13 -2.79 -2.35 -5.23
CA ARG A 13 -3.79 -1.70 -4.37
C ARG A 13 -4.85 -2.70 -3.91
N GLU A 14 -5.36 -3.54 -4.81
CA GLU A 14 -6.33 -4.59 -4.46
C GLU A 14 -5.73 -5.58 -3.46
N GLN A 15 -4.49 -6.05 -3.68
CA GLN A 15 -3.79 -6.91 -2.72
C GLN A 15 -3.63 -6.22 -1.36
N ILE A 16 -3.25 -4.94 -1.33
CA ILE A 16 -3.11 -4.18 -0.08
C ILE A 16 -4.46 -4.08 0.62
N ALA A 17 -5.54 -3.73 -0.09
CA ALA A 17 -6.88 -3.60 0.47
C ALA A 17 -7.40 -4.93 1.02
N GLN A 18 -7.20 -6.03 0.29
CA GLN A 18 -7.57 -7.37 0.73
C GLN A 18 -6.81 -7.76 2.01
N LEU A 19 -5.48 -7.65 2.00
CA LEU A 19 -4.65 -8.00 3.16
C LEU A 19 -4.98 -7.12 4.38
N ARG A 20 -5.33 -5.85 4.17
CA ARG A 20 -5.80 -4.94 5.22
C ARG A 20 -7.14 -5.36 5.80
N ASN A 21 -8.10 -5.79 4.97
CA ASN A 21 -9.38 -6.33 5.42
C ASN A 21 -9.20 -7.61 6.23
N GLU A 22 -8.19 -8.41 5.90
CA GLU A 22 -7.80 -9.60 6.67
C GLU A 22 -7.06 -9.25 8.00
N GLY A 23 -6.77 -7.97 8.25
CA GLY A 23 -6.07 -7.51 9.45
C GLY A 23 -4.54 -7.59 9.37
N THR A 24 -3.98 -7.83 8.18
CA THR A 24 -2.53 -7.92 7.97
C THR A 24 -1.86 -6.57 8.22
N ALA A 25 -0.75 -6.59 8.95
CA ALA A 25 0.02 -5.39 9.22
C ALA A 25 0.70 -4.85 7.95
N LEU A 26 0.70 -3.52 7.78
CA LEU A 26 1.34 -2.83 6.65
C LEU A 26 2.79 -3.25 6.40
N ARG A 27 3.53 -3.63 7.44
CA ARG A 27 4.92 -4.06 7.33
C ARG A 27 5.04 -5.42 6.63
N GLU A 28 4.09 -6.32 6.87
CA GLU A 28 4.04 -7.62 6.20
C GLU A 28 3.65 -7.45 4.74
N ILE A 29 2.65 -6.62 4.46
CA ILE A 29 2.23 -6.28 3.09
C ILE A 29 3.40 -5.68 2.30
N ALA A 30 4.12 -4.72 2.89
CA ALA A 30 5.31 -4.12 2.30
C ALA A 30 6.39 -5.17 1.99
N ARG A 31 6.59 -6.15 2.90
CA ARG A 31 7.54 -7.25 2.70
C ARG A 31 7.10 -8.20 1.59
N GLN A 32 5.82 -8.56 1.53
CA GLN A 32 5.26 -9.44 0.50
C GLN A 32 5.35 -8.82 -0.89
N LEU A 33 5.08 -7.51 -1.00
CA LEU A 33 5.12 -6.79 -2.27
C LEU A 33 6.53 -6.30 -2.65
N GLY A 34 7.52 -6.44 -1.75
CA GLY A 34 8.86 -5.87 -1.96
C GLY A 34 8.86 -4.34 -2.10
N ARG A 35 7.85 -3.67 -1.53
CA ARG A 35 7.64 -2.22 -1.65
C ARG A 35 8.03 -1.51 -0.35
N ASP A 36 8.37 -0.24 -0.48
CA ASP A 36 8.64 0.59 0.69
C ASP A 36 7.34 0.91 1.43
N LYS A 37 7.34 0.73 2.76
CA LYS A 37 6.21 1.06 3.63
C LYS A 37 5.74 2.51 3.45
N GLY A 38 6.67 3.45 3.17
CA GLY A 38 6.36 4.86 2.94
C GLY A 38 5.51 5.08 1.69
N THR A 39 5.74 4.33 0.62
CA THR A 39 4.92 4.40 -0.61
C THR A 39 3.50 3.89 -0.35
N ILE A 40 3.39 2.71 0.27
CA ILE A 40 2.08 2.10 0.60
C ILE A 40 1.27 3.00 1.55
N SER A 41 1.91 3.54 2.59
CA SER A 41 1.22 4.40 3.56
C SER A 41 0.75 5.72 2.95
N ARG A 42 1.48 6.27 1.97
CA ARG A 42 1.13 7.54 1.33
C ARG A 42 -0.09 7.39 0.45
N GLU A 43 -0.12 6.33 -0.37
CA GLU A 43 -1.25 5.98 -1.23
C GLU A 43 -2.51 5.65 -0.40
N LEU A 44 -2.37 4.82 0.62
CA LEU A 44 -3.50 4.46 1.49
C LEU A 44 -4.06 5.66 2.26
N LYS A 45 -3.22 6.62 2.64
CA LYS A 45 -3.70 7.84 3.29
C LYS A 45 -4.57 8.65 2.34
N THR A 46 -4.19 8.75 1.07
CA THR A 46 -4.99 9.42 0.04
C THR A 46 -6.31 8.70 -0.25
N GLU A 47 -6.33 7.37 -0.14
CA GLU A 47 -7.53 6.55 -0.42
C GLU A 47 -8.53 6.56 0.76
N ILE A 48 -8.07 6.58 2.01
CA ILE A 48 -8.93 6.53 3.22
C ILE A 48 -9.47 7.91 3.62
N ASP A 49 -8.73 9.01 3.40
CA ASP A 49 -9.22 10.37 3.67
C ASP A 49 -10.31 10.82 2.66
N GLY A 50 -10.60 10.01 1.63
CA GLY A 50 -11.53 10.31 0.53
C GLY A 50 -12.75 9.40 0.42
N THR A 51 -13.16 8.73 1.49
CA THR A 51 -14.40 7.92 1.47
C THR A 51 -15.64 8.84 1.45
N ASN A 52 -16.27 8.93 0.27
CA ASN A 52 -17.67 9.30 0.04
C ASN A 52 -18.62 8.23 0.59
#